data_AF-A0A0F7S913-F1
#
_entry.id   AF-A0A0F7S913-F1
#
_cell.length_a   1.000
_cell.length_b   1.000
_cell.length_c   1.000
_cell.angle_alpha   90.00
_cell.angle_beta   90.00
_cell.angle_gamma   90.00
#
_symmetry.space_group_name_H-M   'P 1'
#
loop_
_entity.id
_entity.type
_entity.pdbx_description
1 polymer ?
#
loop_
_entity_poly.entity_id
_entity_poly.type
_entity_poly.pdbx_seq_one_letter_code
_entity_poly.pdbx_strand_id
1 'polypeptide(L)'
;MDLSQGDSEIQILNAILNQPYPHDHPDSRSSLPGRHKPDAAQSEAQKKKREQDEAELAKIYESFEFDTLWSKLSDVLSRMKNDPGAAQILLPLIESMMVVSQHVASPEAESSSSAPTEARPPHSRSSTQGGPKSPRENIEDNFFAFTEKHRKILNIMVRQNPSLMSGSFALLVRNPKVLDFDNKKNYFTQQLHKGRRDHYTPLSLSVRRNSVFEDSFRYFSRKTGPEVKHGKLNVRFNNEEGVDAGGVTREWFQVLARAMFNPDYALFQPCAADRTTYQPNRMSYVNPDHLSFFKFVGRIIGKAIYDGRLLDAYFTRSFYKHILGKPVDYRDLESIDPEYFKSLEWMLNNDITDILDLTFSVDDEEFGETKVIELKPNGTTIA
;
A
#
# COMPACT_ATOMS: atom_id res chain seq x y z
N MET A 1 3.72 11.02 11.13
CA MET A 1 3.24 10.16 10.02
C MET A 1 3.14 11.03 8.77
N ASP A 2 4.27 11.55 8.30
CA ASP A 2 5.27 10.92 7.43
C ASP A 2 4.86 10.94 5.96
N LEU A 3 5.82 11.31 5.12
CA LEU A 3 5.82 11.34 3.65
C LEU A 3 5.54 9.97 2.99
N SER A 4 4.95 9.02 3.72
CA SER A 4 5.24 7.61 3.62
C SER A 4 4.24 6.78 2.85
N GLN A 5 3.07 7.23 2.40
CA GLN A 5 2.11 6.25 1.86
C GLN A 5 2.58 5.62 0.53
N GLY A 6 3.06 6.42 -0.42
CA GLY A 6 3.65 5.90 -1.66
C GLY A 6 4.99 5.18 -1.43
N ASP A 7 5.83 5.69 -0.54
CA ASP A 7 7.08 5.04 -0.14
C ASP A 7 6.83 3.73 0.62
N SER A 8 5.76 3.65 1.40
CA SER A 8 5.33 2.50 2.20
C SER A 8 4.82 1.39 1.29
N GLU A 9 4.00 1.71 0.27
CA GLU A 9 3.58 0.73 -0.73
C GLU A 9 4.77 0.12 -1.48
N ILE A 10 5.78 0.94 -1.81
CA ILE A 10 7.02 0.48 -2.44
C ILE A 10 7.87 -0.33 -1.45
N GLN A 11 7.95 0.07 -0.18
CA GLN A 11 8.62 -0.67 0.87
C GLN A 11 7.98 -2.04 1.12
N ILE A 12 6.64 -2.12 1.13
CA ILE A 12 5.88 -3.36 1.22
C ILE A 12 6.25 -4.27 0.05
N LEU A 13 6.21 -3.75 -1.18
CA LEU A 13 6.59 -4.53 -2.36
C LEU A 13 8.04 -5.02 -2.28
N ASN A 14 8.96 -4.17 -1.84
CA ASN A 14 10.36 -4.55 -1.63
C ASN A 14 10.50 -5.61 -0.52
N ALA A 15 9.72 -5.52 0.55
CA ALA A 15 9.74 -6.50 1.64
C ALA A 15 9.27 -7.87 1.15
N ILE A 16 8.16 -7.92 0.40
CA ILE A 16 7.63 -9.14 -0.20
C ILE A 16 8.67 -9.79 -1.13
N LEU A 17 9.32 -9.00 -1.99
CA LEU A 17 10.32 -9.52 -2.94
C LEU A 17 11.60 -10.02 -2.24
N ASN A 18 12.03 -9.33 -1.18
CA ASN A 18 13.31 -9.59 -0.50
C ASN A 18 13.23 -10.55 0.69
N GLN A 19 12.04 -11.02 1.07
CA GLN A 19 11.90 -12.00 2.15
C GLN A 19 12.80 -13.23 1.84
N PRO A 20 13.55 -13.79 2.83
CA PRO A 20 14.35 -15.01 2.67
C PRO A 20 13.47 -16.26 2.74
N TYR A 21 13.87 -17.38 2.13
CA TYR A 21 13.11 -18.63 2.20
C TYR A 21 13.40 -19.29 3.55
N PRO A 22 12.49 -20.12 4.10
CA PRO A 22 12.71 -20.79 5.38
C PRO A 22 14.04 -21.56 5.47
N HIS A 23 14.56 -22.05 4.34
CA HIS A 23 15.82 -22.80 4.26
C HIS A 23 17.05 -21.96 3.86
N ASP A 24 16.90 -20.65 3.64
CA ASP A 24 18.03 -19.78 3.33
C ASP A 24 18.85 -19.53 4.62
N HIS A 25 20.05 -20.10 4.72
CA HIS A 25 20.96 -19.81 5.82
C HIS A 25 21.39 -18.33 5.81
N PRO A 26 21.51 -17.66 6.98
CA PRO A 26 21.87 -16.24 7.05
C PRO A 26 23.24 -15.89 6.43
N ASP A 27 24.13 -16.87 6.30
CA ASP A 27 25.56 -16.67 6.04
C ASP A 27 25.96 -16.61 4.56
N SER A 28 25.06 -16.82 3.61
CA SER A 28 25.37 -16.68 2.17
C SER A 28 25.14 -15.26 1.64
N ARG A 29 25.48 -14.23 2.43
CA ARG A 29 25.36 -12.82 2.03
C ARG A 29 26.72 -12.30 1.61
N SER A 30 26.92 -12.13 0.31
CA SER A 30 27.99 -11.29 -0.23
C SER A 30 27.83 -9.88 0.35
N SER A 31 28.84 -9.44 1.10
CA SER A 31 29.02 -8.08 1.58
C SER A 31 28.90 -7.08 0.42
N LEU A 32 27.86 -6.24 0.45
CA LEU A 32 27.80 -5.04 -0.38
C LEU A 32 28.97 -4.11 0.02
N PRO A 33 29.67 -3.47 -0.93
CA PRO A 33 30.73 -2.53 -0.60
C PRO A 33 30.15 -1.36 0.20
N GLY A 34 30.86 -0.98 1.26
CA GLY A 34 30.45 0.06 2.20
C GLY A 34 30.07 1.35 1.48
N ARG A 35 28.82 1.79 1.67
CA ARG A 35 28.45 3.18 1.42
C ARG A 35 29.32 4.05 2.31
N HIS A 36 30.06 4.98 1.70
CA HIS A 36 30.62 6.13 2.41
C HIS A 36 29.52 6.76 3.28
N LYS A 37 29.70 6.74 4.60
CA LYS A 37 28.91 7.59 5.50
C LYS A 37 29.28 9.04 5.17
N PRO A 38 28.31 9.92 4.88
CA PRO A 38 28.60 11.35 4.84
C PRO A 38 29.06 11.80 6.23
N ASP A 39 30.00 12.76 6.28
CA ASP A 39 30.54 13.33 7.51
C ASP A 39 29.42 13.79 8.45
N ALA A 40 29.34 13.21 9.66
CA ALA A 40 28.28 13.49 10.63
C ALA A 40 28.15 14.99 10.96
N ALA A 41 29.29 15.70 11.00
CA ALA A 41 29.36 17.13 11.26
C ALA A 41 28.78 17.99 10.11
N GLN A 42 28.89 17.55 8.85
CA GLN A 42 28.23 18.22 7.73
C GLN A 42 26.72 18.03 7.79
N SER A 43 26.24 16.86 8.23
CA SER A 43 24.80 16.58 8.33
C SER A 43 24.10 17.42 9.41
N GLU A 44 24.77 17.68 10.54
CA GLU A 44 24.22 18.49 11.64
C GLU A 44 24.14 19.99 11.29
N ALA A 45 25.16 20.52 10.62
CA ALA A 45 25.15 21.91 10.15
C ALA A 45 24.06 22.14 9.08
N GLN A 46 23.86 21.16 8.19
CA GLN A 46 22.83 21.20 7.17
C GLN A 46 21.42 21.12 7.78
N LYS A 47 21.25 20.32 8.84
CA LYS A 47 20.00 20.23 9.60
C LYS A 47 19.64 21.54 10.28
N LYS A 48 20.58 22.15 11.03
CA LYS A 48 20.36 23.44 11.71
C LYS A 48 20.01 24.57 10.74
N LYS A 49 20.69 24.61 9.58
CA LYS A 49 20.39 25.61 8.54
C LYS A 49 18.96 25.43 8.01
N ARG A 50 18.54 24.18 7.78
CA ARG A 50 17.19 23.87 7.27
C ARG A 50 16.09 24.24 8.28
N GLU A 51 16.30 23.96 9.56
CA GLU A 51 15.38 24.37 10.65
C GLU A 51 15.26 25.89 10.75
N GLN A 52 16.37 26.62 10.53
CA GLN A 52 16.39 28.08 10.53
C GLN A 52 15.66 28.66 9.31
N ASP A 53 15.90 28.11 8.11
CA ASP A 53 15.22 28.50 6.87
C ASP A 53 13.69 28.22 6.97
N GLU A 54 13.28 27.11 7.58
CA GLU A 54 11.86 26.78 7.82
C GLU A 54 11.17 27.74 8.79
N ALA A 55 11.87 28.15 9.85
CA ALA A 55 11.34 29.12 10.81
C ALA A 55 11.20 30.52 10.19
N GLU A 56 12.12 30.92 9.31
CA GLU A 56 12.04 32.19 8.56
C GLU A 56 10.91 32.16 7.54
N LEU A 57 10.76 31.05 6.80
CA LEU A 57 9.64 30.80 5.91
C LEU A 57 8.30 30.87 6.65
N ALA A 58 8.18 30.23 7.82
CA ALA A 58 6.95 30.27 8.62
C ALA A 58 6.53 31.70 8.99
N LYS A 59 7.50 32.57 9.35
CA LYS A 59 7.22 33.99 9.66
C LYS A 59 6.76 34.78 8.44
N ILE A 60 7.38 34.54 7.29
CA ILE A 60 6.93 35.13 6.03
C ILE A 60 5.50 34.65 5.73
N TYR A 61 5.20 33.37 5.94
CA TYR A 61 3.87 32.82 5.71
C TYR A 61 2.78 33.41 6.61
N GLU A 62 3.07 33.62 7.90
CA GLU A 62 2.14 34.26 8.83
C GLU A 62 1.82 35.71 8.46
N SER A 63 2.66 36.36 7.64
CA SER A 63 2.43 37.72 7.15
C SER A 63 1.50 37.84 5.93
N PHE A 64 1.18 36.73 5.27
CA PHE A 64 0.37 36.71 4.05
C PHE A 64 -1.10 36.37 4.32
N GLU A 65 -2.03 37.14 3.73
CA GLU A 65 -3.47 36.84 3.71
C GLU A 65 -3.82 35.74 2.69
N PHE A 66 -3.48 34.49 3.01
CA PHE A 66 -3.74 33.36 2.11
C PHE A 66 -5.23 33.02 1.93
N ASP A 67 -6.08 33.30 2.91
CA ASP A 67 -7.52 32.98 2.85
C ASP A 67 -8.19 33.64 1.63
N THR A 68 -7.91 34.93 1.43
CA THR A 68 -8.43 35.70 0.31
C THR A 68 -7.92 35.17 -1.03
N LEU A 69 -6.66 34.73 -1.08
CA LEU A 69 -6.05 34.16 -2.29
C LEU A 69 -6.63 32.79 -2.61
N TRP A 70 -6.78 31.90 -1.62
CA TRP A 70 -7.43 30.59 -1.76
C TRP A 70 -8.87 30.75 -2.24
N SER A 71 -9.62 31.69 -1.66
CA SER A 71 -11.00 31.98 -2.07
C SER A 71 -11.07 32.44 -3.53
N LYS A 72 -10.26 33.43 -3.92
CA LYS A 72 -10.26 33.96 -5.29
C LYS A 72 -9.84 32.91 -6.31
N LEU A 73 -8.77 32.16 -6.04
CA LEU A 73 -8.34 31.06 -6.92
C LEU A 73 -9.45 30.01 -7.04
N SER A 74 -10.08 29.68 -5.92
CA SER A 74 -11.18 28.71 -5.87
C SER A 74 -12.39 29.17 -6.70
N ASP A 75 -12.74 30.45 -6.65
CA ASP A 75 -13.84 31.01 -7.44
C ASP A 75 -13.53 30.98 -8.94
N VAL A 76 -12.30 31.34 -9.32
CA VAL A 76 -11.87 31.31 -10.72
C VAL A 76 -11.88 29.87 -11.26
N LEU A 77 -11.31 28.91 -10.52
CA LEU A 77 -11.33 27.50 -10.92
C LEU A 77 -12.75 26.92 -10.99
N SER A 78 -13.65 27.34 -10.09
CA SER A 78 -15.06 26.93 -10.13
C SER A 78 -15.75 27.39 -11.41
N ARG A 79 -15.43 28.59 -11.91
CA ARG A 79 -15.93 29.11 -13.20
C ARG A 79 -15.32 28.37 -14.40
N MET A 80 -14.11 27.85 -14.25
CA MET A 80 -13.36 27.14 -15.30
C MET A 80 -13.56 25.62 -15.29
N LYS A 81 -14.44 25.09 -14.43
CA LYS A 81 -14.75 23.65 -14.29
C LYS A 81 -14.99 22.92 -15.62
N ASN A 82 -15.53 23.61 -16.63
CA ASN A 82 -15.88 23.04 -17.93
C ASN A 82 -14.80 23.27 -19.01
N ASP A 83 -13.77 24.04 -18.72
CA ASP A 83 -12.61 24.28 -19.59
C ASP A 83 -11.30 23.98 -18.84
N PRO A 84 -10.90 22.70 -18.79
CA PRO A 84 -9.67 22.30 -18.12
C PRO A 84 -8.41 22.85 -18.79
N GLY A 85 -8.49 23.19 -20.09
CA GLY A 85 -7.37 23.78 -20.83
C GLY A 85 -7.07 25.18 -20.32
N ALA A 86 -8.11 25.99 -20.07
CA ALA A 86 -7.93 27.31 -19.49
C ALA A 86 -7.33 27.24 -18.06
N ALA A 87 -7.64 26.20 -17.28
CA ALA A 87 -7.09 26.05 -15.93
C ALA A 87 -5.56 25.93 -15.90
N GLN A 88 -4.93 25.51 -17.01
CA GLN A 88 -3.46 25.49 -17.15
C GLN A 88 -2.82 26.88 -17.07
N ILE A 89 -3.56 27.94 -17.41
CA ILE A 89 -3.10 29.33 -17.25
C ILE A 89 -2.82 29.63 -15.77
N LEU A 90 -3.57 28.99 -14.86
CA LEU A 90 -3.43 29.16 -13.42
C LEU A 90 -2.46 28.18 -12.78
N LEU A 91 -1.88 27.25 -13.56
CA LEU A 91 -0.96 26.24 -13.03
C LEU A 91 0.17 26.87 -12.19
N PRO A 92 0.88 27.94 -12.64
CA PRO A 92 1.96 28.54 -11.83
C PRO A 92 1.50 29.05 -10.47
N LEU A 93 0.28 29.60 -10.40
CA LEU A 93 -0.32 30.07 -9.14
C LEU A 93 -0.70 28.88 -8.25
N ILE A 94 -1.32 27.84 -8.81
CA ILE A 94 -1.69 26.63 -8.07
C ILE A 94 -0.43 25.95 -7.52
N GLU A 95 0.61 25.77 -8.34
CA GLU A 95 1.89 25.19 -7.91
C GLU A 95 2.51 25.98 -6.76
N SER A 96 2.51 27.31 -6.85
CA SER A 96 2.99 28.18 -5.78
C SER A 96 2.23 27.91 -4.48
N MET A 97 0.89 27.87 -4.52
CA MET A 97 0.08 27.62 -3.32
C MET A 97 0.25 26.20 -2.74
N MET A 98 0.44 25.20 -3.60
CA MET A 98 0.71 23.82 -3.17
C MET A 98 2.08 23.70 -2.47
N VAL A 99 3.11 24.34 -3.03
CA VAL A 99 4.46 24.38 -2.43
C VAL A 99 4.45 25.12 -1.10
N VAL A 100 3.72 26.24 -1.00
CA VAL A 100 3.52 26.94 0.28
C VAL A 100 2.91 26.02 1.33
N SER A 101 1.84 25.29 0.95
CA SER A 101 1.19 24.35 1.85
C SER A 101 2.13 23.23 2.32
N GLN A 102 3.12 22.84 1.50
CA GLN A 102 4.07 21.77 1.80
C GLN A 102 4.98 22.07 2.99
N HIS A 103 5.38 23.33 3.15
CA HIS A 103 6.24 23.77 4.23
C HIS A 103 5.47 23.92 5.54
N VAL A 104 4.16 24.17 5.46
CA VAL A 104 3.28 24.30 6.63
C VAL A 104 2.79 22.94 7.15
N ALA A 105 2.48 22.01 6.25
CA ALA A 105 1.93 20.69 6.58
C ALA A 105 3.00 19.60 6.86
N SER A 106 4.29 19.95 6.99
CA SER A 106 5.36 18.97 7.26
C SER A 106 5.60 18.81 8.77
N PRO A 107 5.47 17.59 9.34
CA PRO A 107 5.48 17.37 10.79
C PRO A 107 6.89 17.23 11.41
N GLU A 108 7.96 17.73 10.77
CA GLU A 108 9.32 17.60 11.32
C GLU A 108 9.57 18.45 12.59
N ALA A 109 8.59 19.24 13.04
CA ALA A 109 8.71 20.12 14.21
C ALA A 109 8.20 19.51 15.55
N GLU A 110 7.60 18.32 15.58
CA GLU A 110 7.08 17.71 16.82
C GLU A 110 7.82 16.42 17.17
N SER A 111 9.02 16.55 17.75
CA SER A 111 9.67 15.46 18.47
C SER A 111 10.01 15.89 19.91
N SER A 112 9.06 15.65 20.82
CA SER A 112 9.33 15.33 22.24
C SER A 112 8.03 15.15 23.03
N SER A 113 7.41 13.97 22.94
CA SER A 113 6.84 13.25 24.09
C SER A 113 6.09 11.99 23.63
N SER A 114 6.09 11.02 24.54
CA SER A 114 5.77 9.60 24.40
C SER A 114 4.28 9.26 24.37
N ALA A 115 3.84 8.47 23.37
CA ALA A 115 2.95 7.29 23.45
C ALA A 115 2.37 6.95 22.06
N PRO A 116 2.21 5.66 21.69
CA PRO A 116 1.62 5.27 20.42
C PRO A 116 0.09 5.43 20.50
N THR A 117 -0.45 6.49 19.92
CA THR A 117 -1.91 6.67 19.80
C THR A 117 -2.34 6.36 18.37
N GLU A 118 -3.40 5.56 18.26
CA GLU A 118 -3.97 5.00 17.02
C GLU A 118 -4.16 6.00 15.87
N ALA A 119 -3.99 5.51 14.64
CA ALA A 119 -4.27 6.25 13.42
C ALA A 119 -5.79 6.48 13.22
N ARG A 120 -6.32 7.54 13.82
CA ARG A 120 -7.68 8.06 13.54
C ARG A 120 -7.70 8.78 12.18
N PRO A 121 -8.78 8.67 11.37
CA PRO A 121 -8.88 9.31 10.06
C PRO A 121 -8.84 10.84 10.17
N PRO A 122 -8.42 11.56 9.09
CA PRO A 122 -8.20 13.01 9.10
C PRO A 122 -9.47 13.86 9.35
N HIS A 123 -10.66 13.26 9.38
CA HIS A 123 -11.89 13.94 9.80
C HIS A 123 -12.14 13.91 11.31
N SER A 124 -11.22 13.36 12.11
CA SER A 124 -11.38 13.25 13.57
C SER A 124 -10.80 14.43 14.36
N ARG A 125 -10.25 15.46 13.69
CA ARG A 125 -10.07 16.79 14.31
C ARG A 125 -11.41 17.52 14.34
N SER A 126 -12.46 16.88 14.87
CA SER A 126 -13.62 17.63 15.35
C SER A 126 -13.17 18.37 16.60
N SER A 127 -12.75 19.62 16.42
CA SER A 127 -12.77 20.71 17.40
C SER A 127 -12.92 20.27 18.87
N THR A 128 -11.85 19.70 19.44
CA THR A 128 -11.68 19.77 20.88
C THR A 128 -11.26 21.21 21.20
N GLN A 129 -12.23 21.95 21.74
CA GLN A 129 -12.12 23.26 22.40
C GLN A 129 -12.02 24.49 21.48
N GLY A 130 -12.93 25.44 21.70
CA GLY A 130 -13.07 26.72 21.00
C GLY A 130 -11.96 27.73 21.32
N GLY A 131 -10.71 27.36 21.07
CA GLY A 131 -9.58 28.29 20.98
C GLY A 131 -9.42 28.85 19.56
N PRO A 132 -8.76 30.00 19.38
CA PRO A 132 -8.39 30.49 18.06
C PRO A 132 -7.44 29.51 17.38
N LYS A 133 -7.79 29.06 16.16
CA LYS A 133 -6.95 28.18 15.34
C LYS A 133 -5.62 28.84 15.05
N SER A 134 -4.54 28.06 15.09
CA SER A 134 -3.23 28.54 14.67
C SER A 134 -3.23 28.87 13.16
N PRO A 135 -2.37 29.79 12.69
CA PRO A 135 -2.22 30.06 11.25
C PRO A 135 -1.91 28.81 10.43
N ARG A 136 -1.18 27.84 11.02
CA ARG A 136 -0.85 26.55 10.37
C ARG A 136 -2.08 25.69 10.14
N GLU A 137 -2.95 25.55 11.15
CA GLU A 137 -4.18 24.77 11.03
C GLU A 137 -5.13 25.37 9.98
N ASN A 138 -5.20 26.70 9.89
CA ASN A 138 -6.01 27.37 8.86
C ASN A 138 -5.49 27.07 7.44
N ILE A 139 -4.17 27.05 7.23
CA ILE A 139 -3.57 26.71 5.93
C ILE A 139 -3.81 25.25 5.57
N GLU A 140 -3.69 24.33 6.53
CA GLU A 140 -4.02 22.91 6.32
C GLU A 140 -5.50 22.75 5.93
N ASP A 141 -6.41 23.38 6.67
CA ASP A 141 -7.85 23.34 6.39
C ASP A 141 -8.17 23.91 5.00
N ASN A 142 -7.56 25.04 4.64
CA ASN A 142 -7.70 25.66 3.31
C ASN A 142 -7.20 24.74 2.20
N PHE A 143 -6.05 24.11 2.40
CA PHE A 143 -5.49 23.14 1.45
C PHE A 143 -6.44 21.95 1.25
N PHE A 144 -6.94 21.34 2.34
CA PHE A 144 -7.87 20.22 2.24
C PHE A 144 -9.18 20.61 1.57
N ALA A 145 -9.79 21.74 1.98
CA ALA A 145 -11.02 22.24 1.38
C ALA A 145 -10.85 22.56 -0.11
N PHE A 146 -9.72 23.18 -0.49
CA PHE A 146 -9.41 23.49 -1.88
C PHE A 146 -9.20 22.22 -2.72
N THR A 147 -8.40 21.28 -2.23
CA THR A 147 -8.07 20.06 -2.97
C THR A 147 -9.27 19.14 -3.16
N GLU A 148 -10.18 19.09 -2.19
CA GLU A 148 -11.44 18.38 -2.30
C GLU A 148 -12.39 19.06 -3.30
N LYS A 149 -12.58 20.37 -3.20
CA LYS A 149 -13.45 21.14 -4.11
C LYS A 149 -12.99 21.08 -5.56
N HIS A 150 -11.68 21.15 -5.79
CA HIS A 150 -11.08 21.22 -7.14
C HIS A 150 -10.49 19.90 -7.63
N ARG A 151 -10.86 18.78 -6.99
CA ARG A 151 -10.39 17.43 -7.29
C ARG A 151 -10.33 17.11 -8.78
N LYS A 152 -11.39 17.44 -9.54
CA LYS A 152 -11.48 17.14 -10.98
C LYS A 152 -10.38 17.84 -11.79
N ILE A 153 -10.18 19.14 -11.54
CA ILE A 153 -9.19 19.94 -12.26
C ILE A 153 -7.78 19.47 -11.91
N LEU A 154 -7.50 19.25 -10.62
CA LEU A 154 -6.21 18.76 -10.15
C LEU A 154 -5.85 17.42 -10.80
N ASN A 155 -6.80 16.49 -10.91
CA ASN A 155 -6.56 15.21 -11.58
C ASN A 155 -6.32 15.34 -13.09
N ILE A 156 -6.96 16.30 -13.77
CA ILE A 156 -6.67 16.59 -15.18
C ILE A 156 -5.26 17.16 -15.33
N MET A 157 -4.86 18.08 -14.47
CA MET A 157 -3.51 18.66 -14.46
C MET A 157 -2.43 17.60 -14.25
N VAL A 158 -2.60 16.72 -13.26
CA VAL A 158 -1.67 15.60 -13.01
C VAL A 158 -1.64 14.64 -14.19
N ARG A 159 -2.77 14.37 -14.85
CA ARG A 159 -2.82 13.50 -16.02
C ARG A 159 -2.10 14.11 -17.23
N GLN A 160 -2.16 15.42 -17.40
CA GLN A 160 -1.46 16.16 -18.46
C GLN A 160 0.03 16.34 -18.16
N ASN A 161 0.39 16.54 -16.90
CA ASN A 161 1.78 16.66 -16.45
C ASN A 161 2.05 15.80 -15.20
N PRO A 162 2.38 14.50 -15.38
CA PRO A 162 2.63 13.60 -14.26
C PRO A 162 3.83 13.98 -13.38
N SER A 163 4.74 14.82 -13.87
CA SER A 163 5.92 15.25 -13.11
C SER A 163 5.57 16.15 -11.91
N LEU A 164 4.39 16.81 -11.94
CA LEU A 164 3.87 17.63 -10.84
C LEU A 164 3.84 16.84 -9.51
N MET A 165 3.50 15.56 -9.58
CA MET A 165 3.40 14.67 -8.41
C MET A 165 4.75 14.42 -7.72
N SER A 166 5.87 14.61 -8.41
CA SER A 166 7.22 14.55 -7.83
C SER A 166 7.77 15.94 -7.47
N GLY A 167 7.02 17.01 -7.73
CA GLY A 167 7.40 18.40 -7.50
C GLY A 167 6.35 19.14 -6.67
N SER A 168 5.76 20.19 -7.25
CA SER A 168 4.83 21.11 -6.59
C SER A 168 3.59 20.44 -5.98
N PHE A 169 3.12 19.33 -6.54
CA PHE A 169 1.93 18.60 -6.08
C PHE A 169 2.28 17.44 -5.15
N ALA A 170 3.52 17.34 -4.65
CA ALA A 170 3.96 16.25 -3.78
C ALA A 170 3.05 16.06 -2.55
N LEU A 171 2.44 17.14 -2.03
CA LEU A 171 1.47 17.03 -0.94
C LEU A 171 0.19 16.27 -1.29
N LEU A 172 -0.24 16.25 -2.56
CA LEU A 172 -1.43 15.48 -2.96
C LEU A 172 -1.23 13.98 -2.73
N VAL A 173 0.03 13.51 -2.73
CA VAL A 173 0.37 12.12 -2.36
C VAL A 173 0.00 11.84 -0.90
N ARG A 174 0.07 12.84 -0.01
CA ARG A 174 -0.34 12.72 1.40
C ARG A 174 -1.85 12.64 1.58
N ASN A 175 -2.64 13.06 0.59
CA ASN A 175 -4.09 12.88 0.56
C ASN A 175 -4.54 12.07 -0.67
N PRO A 176 -4.26 10.75 -0.71
CA PRO A 176 -4.55 9.91 -1.88
C PRO A 176 -6.06 9.74 -2.16
N LYS A 177 -6.95 10.26 -1.29
CA LYS A 177 -8.39 10.31 -1.54
C LYS A 177 -8.76 11.31 -2.64
N VAL A 178 -7.96 12.37 -2.80
CA VAL A 178 -8.18 13.39 -3.83
C VAL A 178 -7.73 12.90 -5.20
N LEU A 179 -6.75 12.00 -5.25
CA LEU A 179 -6.21 11.50 -6.51
C LEU A 179 -7.03 10.33 -7.08
N ASP A 180 -7.30 10.40 -8.37
CA ASP A 180 -7.88 9.31 -9.16
C ASP A 180 -6.90 8.13 -9.23
N PHE A 181 -7.45 6.93 -9.42
CA PHE A 181 -6.68 5.70 -9.38
C PHE A 181 -5.55 5.66 -10.42
N ASP A 182 -5.80 6.16 -11.64
CA ASP A 182 -4.80 6.16 -12.71
C ASP A 182 -3.64 7.12 -12.42
N ASN A 183 -3.91 8.29 -11.82
CA ASN A 183 -2.86 9.20 -11.37
C ASN A 183 -2.01 8.58 -10.24
N LYS A 184 -2.65 7.90 -9.27
CA LYS A 184 -1.94 7.15 -8.22
C LYS A 184 -1.09 6.03 -8.80
N LYS A 185 -1.65 5.25 -9.73
CA LYS A 185 -0.95 4.17 -10.42
C LYS A 185 0.27 4.70 -11.19
N ASN A 186 0.10 5.79 -11.95
CA ASN A 186 1.20 6.40 -12.72
C ASN A 186 2.31 6.91 -11.80
N TYR A 187 1.96 7.57 -10.69
CA TYR A 187 2.93 8.00 -9.69
C TYR A 187 3.66 6.82 -9.05
N PHE A 188 2.92 5.79 -8.62
CA PHE A 188 3.48 4.56 -8.04
C PHE A 188 4.48 3.89 -9.01
N THR A 189 4.10 3.71 -10.28
CA THR A 189 4.98 3.12 -11.30
C THR A 189 6.24 3.97 -11.53
N GLN A 190 6.11 5.30 -11.54
CA GLN A 190 7.28 6.19 -11.67
C GLN A 190 8.24 6.05 -10.48
N GLN A 191 7.73 6.07 -9.25
CA GLN A 191 8.55 5.89 -8.06
C GLN A 191 9.16 4.48 -8.00
N LEU A 192 8.42 3.45 -8.42
CA LEU A 192 8.88 2.07 -8.42
C LEU A 192 10.08 1.82 -9.35
N HIS A 193 10.16 2.56 -10.45
CA HIS A 193 11.25 2.49 -11.43
C HIS A 193 12.26 3.64 -11.32
N LYS A 194 12.18 4.46 -10.27
CA LYS A 194 13.11 5.56 -10.02
C LYS A 194 14.48 5.01 -9.63
N GLY A 195 15.54 5.55 -10.24
CA GLY A 195 16.93 5.19 -9.94
C GLY A 195 17.64 4.47 -11.09
N ARG A 196 18.90 4.10 -10.85
CA ARG A 196 19.72 3.39 -11.84
C ARG A 196 19.21 1.97 -12.02
N ARG A 197 19.02 1.58 -13.28
CA ARG A 197 18.80 0.18 -13.66
C ARG A 197 20.16 -0.49 -13.78
N ASP A 198 20.57 -1.21 -12.75
CA ASP A 198 21.71 -2.11 -12.91
C ASP A 198 21.36 -3.15 -13.98
N HIS A 199 22.39 -3.68 -14.65
CA HIS A 199 22.18 -4.73 -15.63
C HIS A 199 21.94 -6.06 -14.91
N TYR A 200 20.68 -6.49 -14.85
CA TYR A 200 20.30 -7.79 -14.31
C TYR A 200 20.16 -8.82 -15.42
N THR A 201 20.63 -10.05 -15.16
CA THR A 201 20.46 -11.18 -16.07
C THR A 201 18.96 -11.43 -16.30
N PRO A 202 18.51 -11.61 -17.57
CA PRO A 202 17.14 -11.98 -17.86
C PRO A 202 16.73 -13.29 -17.17
N LEU A 203 15.48 -13.35 -16.71
CA LEU A 203 14.87 -14.53 -16.10
C LEU A 203 14.31 -15.42 -17.21
N SER A 204 15.13 -16.33 -17.73
CA SER A 204 14.72 -17.32 -18.72
C SER A 204 14.04 -18.52 -18.04
N LEU A 205 12.70 -18.55 -18.07
CA LEU A 205 11.88 -19.57 -17.45
C LEU A 205 11.39 -20.58 -18.51
N SER A 206 11.63 -21.88 -18.27
CA SER A 206 11.10 -22.97 -19.10
C SER A 206 10.22 -23.86 -18.22
N VAL A 207 8.95 -24.00 -18.58
CA VAL A 207 7.95 -24.68 -17.75
C VAL A 207 7.13 -25.67 -18.56
N ARG A 208 6.66 -26.74 -17.91
CA ARG A 208 5.64 -27.61 -18.46
C ARG A 208 4.27 -27.05 -18.10
N ARG A 209 3.34 -27.00 -19.05
CA ARG A 209 1.98 -26.50 -18.83
C ARG A 209 1.27 -27.20 -17.66
N ASN A 210 1.42 -28.52 -17.57
CA ASN A 210 0.79 -29.35 -16.54
C ASN A 210 1.50 -29.32 -15.17
N SER A 211 2.63 -28.61 -15.06
CA SER A 211 3.40 -28.46 -13.81
C SER A 211 3.90 -27.03 -13.66
N VAL A 212 3.09 -26.06 -14.11
CA VAL A 212 3.50 -24.66 -14.20
C VAL A 212 3.87 -24.10 -12.83
N PHE A 213 3.16 -24.52 -11.78
CA PHE A 213 3.37 -24.03 -10.43
C PHE A 213 4.69 -24.54 -9.87
N GLU A 214 4.94 -25.85 -9.90
CA GLU A 214 6.16 -26.46 -9.37
C GLU A 214 7.40 -26.06 -10.15
N ASP A 215 7.32 -26.02 -11.49
CA ASP A 215 8.45 -25.64 -12.33
C ASP A 215 8.80 -24.16 -12.12
N SER A 216 7.78 -23.29 -11.98
CA SER A 216 7.99 -21.87 -11.63
C SER A 216 8.56 -21.73 -10.22
N PHE A 217 7.99 -22.42 -9.24
CA PHE A 217 8.48 -22.40 -7.86
C PHE A 217 9.95 -22.81 -7.78
N ARG A 218 10.32 -23.93 -8.41
CA ARG A 218 11.70 -24.44 -8.42
C ARG A 218 12.68 -23.45 -9.06
N TYR A 219 12.24 -22.70 -10.07
CA TYR A 219 13.06 -21.67 -10.72
C TYR A 219 13.24 -20.44 -9.83
N PHE A 220 12.14 -19.87 -9.34
CA PHE A 220 12.13 -18.63 -8.56
C PHE A 220 12.61 -18.79 -7.12
N SER A 221 12.57 -20.01 -6.56
CA SER A 221 13.10 -20.28 -5.23
C SER A 221 14.60 -20.06 -5.12
N ARG A 222 15.32 -20.21 -6.23
CA ARG A 222 16.79 -20.03 -6.34
C ARG A 222 17.21 -18.60 -6.71
N LYS A 223 16.25 -17.66 -6.74
CA LYS A 223 16.49 -16.26 -7.13
C LYS A 223 16.39 -15.33 -5.94
N THR A 224 17.26 -14.34 -5.91
CA THR A 224 17.22 -13.24 -4.95
C THR A 224 16.10 -12.25 -5.29
N GLY A 225 15.64 -11.48 -4.31
CA GLY A 225 14.62 -10.44 -4.54
C GLY A 225 14.99 -9.44 -5.64
N PRO A 226 16.23 -8.90 -5.69
CA PRO A 226 16.67 -8.03 -6.77
C PRO A 226 16.65 -8.68 -8.16
N GLU A 227 17.09 -9.95 -8.28
CA GLU A 227 17.00 -10.70 -9.53
C GLU A 227 15.55 -10.85 -10.01
N VAL A 228 14.64 -11.24 -9.11
CA VAL A 228 13.21 -11.40 -9.44
C VAL A 228 12.62 -10.07 -9.84
N LYS A 229 12.89 -9.01 -9.06
CA LYS A 229 12.36 -7.67 -9.31
C LYS A 229 12.81 -7.14 -10.67
N HIS A 230 14.13 -7.03 -10.88
CA HIS A 230 14.69 -6.27 -11.98
C HIS A 230 14.98 -7.11 -13.23
N GLY A 231 15.12 -8.43 -13.11
CA GLY A 231 15.35 -9.31 -14.25
C GLY A 231 14.15 -9.30 -15.21
N LYS A 232 14.41 -9.12 -16.51
CA LYS A 232 13.38 -9.23 -17.55
C LYS A 232 12.93 -10.69 -17.67
N LEU A 233 11.66 -10.95 -17.44
CA LEU A 233 11.08 -12.29 -17.56
C LEU A 233 10.90 -12.66 -19.04
N ASN A 234 11.41 -13.83 -19.41
CA ASN A 234 11.18 -14.46 -20.71
C ASN A 234 10.72 -15.90 -20.46
N VAL A 235 9.50 -16.24 -20.88
CA VAL A 235 8.89 -17.55 -20.60
C VAL A 235 8.84 -18.42 -21.86
N ARG A 236 9.06 -19.72 -21.71
CA ARG A 236 8.81 -20.74 -22.72
C ARG A 236 8.05 -21.92 -22.13
N PHE A 237 7.03 -22.40 -22.84
CA PHE A 237 6.40 -23.68 -22.54
C PHE A 237 7.15 -24.79 -23.27
N ASN A 238 7.47 -25.86 -22.54
CA ASN A 238 8.22 -26.99 -23.10
C ASN A 238 7.42 -27.66 -24.23
N ASN A 239 8.10 -28.00 -25.33
CA ASN A 239 7.50 -28.63 -26.52
C ASN A 239 6.41 -27.79 -27.22
N GLU A 240 6.38 -26.49 -26.99
CA GLU A 240 5.47 -25.56 -27.67
C GLU A 240 6.26 -24.56 -28.53
N GLU A 241 5.73 -24.21 -29.70
CA GLU A 241 6.31 -23.17 -30.54
C GLU A 241 5.94 -21.78 -30.01
N GLY A 242 6.94 -20.95 -29.75
CA GLY A 242 6.71 -19.57 -29.32
C GLY A 242 7.98 -18.86 -28.88
N VAL A 243 8.23 -17.70 -29.49
CA VAL A 243 9.23 -16.74 -28.98
C VAL A 243 8.49 -15.70 -28.15
N ASP A 244 8.92 -15.50 -26.91
CA ASP A 244 8.24 -14.59 -26.00
C ASP A 244 8.46 -13.13 -26.38
N ALA A 245 7.55 -12.58 -27.18
CA ALA A 245 7.37 -11.14 -27.41
C ALA A 245 6.43 -10.49 -26.36
N GLY A 246 6.15 -11.19 -25.25
CA GLY A 246 5.27 -10.77 -24.16
C GLY A 246 3.94 -11.53 -24.11
N GLY A 247 3.56 -12.25 -25.17
CA GLY A 247 2.36 -13.09 -25.22
C GLY A 247 2.47 -14.31 -24.31
N VAL A 248 3.60 -15.02 -24.39
CA VAL A 248 3.85 -16.23 -23.60
C VAL A 248 3.98 -15.89 -22.11
N THR A 249 4.64 -14.78 -21.77
CA THR A 249 4.67 -14.27 -20.38
C THR A 249 3.25 -13.97 -19.86
N ARG A 250 2.38 -13.35 -20.68
CA ARG A 250 1.00 -13.05 -20.27
C ARG A 250 0.21 -14.32 -19.99
N GLU A 251 0.34 -15.31 -20.86
CA GLU A 251 -0.30 -16.62 -20.68
C GLU A 251 0.22 -17.32 -19.42
N TRP A 252 1.54 -17.32 -19.19
CA TRP A 252 2.12 -17.90 -17.99
C TRP A 252 1.53 -17.32 -16.70
N PHE A 253 1.37 -15.99 -16.61
CA PHE A 253 0.70 -15.37 -15.47
C PHE A 253 -0.75 -15.86 -15.30
N GLN A 254 -1.49 -16.07 -16.40
CA GLN A 254 -2.87 -16.57 -16.35
C GLN A 254 -2.95 -18.01 -15.86
N VAL A 255 -2.12 -18.91 -16.41
CA VAL A 255 -2.12 -20.32 -16.00
C VAL A 255 -1.61 -20.45 -14.56
N LEU A 256 -0.58 -19.68 -14.20
CA LEU A 256 -0.05 -19.69 -12.84
C LEU A 256 -1.06 -19.16 -11.82
N ALA A 257 -1.81 -18.09 -12.12
CA ALA A 257 -2.85 -17.58 -11.24
C ALA A 257 -3.90 -18.65 -10.89
N ARG A 258 -4.34 -19.42 -11.88
CA ARG A 258 -5.26 -20.56 -11.64
C ARG A 258 -4.62 -21.63 -10.77
N ALA A 259 -3.34 -21.94 -11.01
CA ALA A 259 -2.63 -22.94 -10.23
C ALA A 259 -2.40 -22.52 -8.77
N MET A 260 -2.23 -21.22 -8.49
CA MET A 260 -2.13 -20.70 -7.10
C MET A 260 -3.35 -21.02 -6.24
N PHE A 261 -4.52 -21.11 -6.86
CA PHE A 261 -5.79 -21.41 -6.20
C PHE A 261 -6.24 -22.87 -6.36
N ASN A 262 -5.38 -23.75 -6.90
CA ASN A 262 -5.70 -25.17 -6.95
C ASN A 262 -5.82 -25.72 -5.52
N PRO A 263 -6.98 -26.31 -5.13
CA PRO A 263 -7.17 -26.91 -3.81
C PRO A 263 -6.12 -27.97 -3.45
N ASP A 264 -5.53 -28.64 -4.45
CA ASP A 264 -4.50 -29.66 -4.23
C ASP A 264 -3.24 -29.13 -3.53
N TYR A 265 -2.91 -27.84 -3.68
CA TYR A 265 -1.79 -27.24 -2.95
C TYR A 265 -2.15 -26.81 -1.53
N ALA A 266 -3.45 -26.79 -1.19
CA ALA A 266 -3.99 -26.36 0.10
C ALA A 266 -3.57 -24.93 0.54
N LEU A 267 -3.18 -24.05 -0.38
CA LEU A 267 -2.66 -22.72 -0.03
C LEU A 267 -3.76 -21.71 0.25
N PHE A 268 -4.75 -21.65 -0.63
CA PHE A 268 -5.83 -20.69 -0.55
C PHE A 268 -7.17 -21.41 -0.65
N GLN A 269 -8.20 -20.84 -0.05
CA GLN A 269 -9.57 -21.33 -0.09
C GLN A 269 -10.52 -20.23 -0.55
N PRO A 270 -11.57 -20.56 -1.31
CA PRO A 270 -12.60 -19.61 -1.69
C PRO A 270 -13.39 -19.15 -0.45
N CYS A 271 -13.94 -17.94 -0.51
CA CYS A 271 -14.78 -17.42 0.58
C CYS A 271 -16.21 -17.97 0.50
N ALA A 272 -16.90 -18.02 1.63
CA ALA A 272 -18.28 -18.50 1.69
C ALA A 272 -19.23 -17.55 0.95
N ALA A 273 -19.00 -16.23 1.09
CA ALA A 273 -19.79 -15.20 0.42
C ALA A 273 -19.66 -15.22 -1.11
N ASP A 274 -18.46 -15.54 -1.61
CA ASP A 274 -18.09 -15.43 -3.01
C ASP A 274 -16.98 -16.43 -3.38
N ARG A 275 -17.32 -17.37 -4.28
CA ARG A 275 -16.37 -18.39 -4.77
C ARG A 275 -15.31 -17.85 -5.73
N THR A 276 -15.35 -16.56 -6.06
CA THR A 276 -14.37 -15.90 -6.92
C THR A 276 -13.27 -15.18 -6.15
N THR A 277 -13.41 -15.02 -4.83
CA THR A 277 -12.39 -14.41 -3.97
C THR A 277 -11.79 -15.42 -2.99
N TYR A 278 -10.49 -15.29 -2.74
CA TYR A 278 -9.72 -16.28 -1.99
C TYR A 278 -9.04 -15.70 -0.75
N GLN A 279 -8.83 -16.55 0.25
CA GLN A 279 -8.02 -16.27 1.44
C GLN A 279 -7.03 -17.39 1.74
N PRO A 280 -5.93 -17.11 2.46
CA PRO A 280 -5.03 -18.15 2.94
C PRO A 280 -5.81 -19.23 3.69
N ASN A 281 -5.56 -20.48 3.33
CA ASN A 281 -6.16 -21.62 4.01
C ASN A 281 -5.48 -21.82 5.37
N ARG A 282 -6.28 -21.84 6.45
CA ARG A 282 -5.80 -22.12 7.82
C ARG A 282 -5.13 -23.49 7.90
N MET A 283 -5.62 -24.47 7.14
CA MET A 283 -5.09 -25.84 7.07
C MET A 283 -3.96 -26.01 6.05
N SER A 284 -3.35 -24.91 5.59
CA SER A 284 -2.24 -25.00 4.61
C SER A 284 -1.03 -25.77 5.12
N TYR A 285 -0.85 -25.90 6.45
CA TYR A 285 0.23 -26.66 7.07
C TYR A 285 0.27 -28.15 6.71
N VAL A 286 -0.85 -28.69 6.20
CA VAL A 286 -0.91 -30.06 5.65
C VAL A 286 0.09 -30.24 4.51
N ASN A 287 0.37 -29.17 3.79
CA ASN A 287 1.46 -29.12 2.83
C ASN A 287 2.75 -28.64 3.54
N PRO A 288 3.78 -29.50 3.66
CA PRO A 288 5.01 -29.14 4.37
C PRO A 288 5.76 -27.95 3.74
N ASP A 289 5.57 -27.70 2.45
CA ASP A 289 6.19 -26.60 1.71
C ASP A 289 5.36 -25.30 1.73
N HIS A 290 4.21 -25.26 2.42
CA HIS A 290 3.23 -24.16 2.30
C HIS A 290 3.82 -22.77 2.54
N LEU A 291 4.70 -22.58 3.52
CA LEU A 291 5.34 -21.29 3.78
C LEU A 291 6.23 -20.84 2.61
N SER A 292 6.98 -21.78 2.02
CA SER A 292 7.79 -21.51 0.84
C SER A 292 6.90 -21.19 -0.37
N PHE A 293 5.77 -21.87 -0.52
CA PHE A 293 4.81 -21.60 -1.58
C PHE A 293 4.10 -20.25 -1.41
N PHE A 294 3.63 -19.89 -0.21
CA PHE A 294 3.05 -18.56 0.05
C PHE A 294 4.03 -17.45 -0.29
N LYS A 295 5.29 -17.63 0.11
CA LYS A 295 6.34 -16.67 -0.21
C LYS A 295 6.57 -16.58 -1.73
N PHE A 296 6.61 -17.70 -2.43
CA PHE A 296 6.71 -17.71 -3.89
C PHE A 296 5.52 -16.97 -4.53
N VAL A 297 4.29 -17.24 -4.10
CA VAL A 297 3.08 -16.54 -4.56
C VAL A 297 3.22 -15.03 -4.34
N GLY A 298 3.64 -14.60 -3.14
CA GLY A 298 3.91 -13.20 -2.83
C GLY A 298 4.93 -12.57 -3.77
N ARG A 299 6.05 -13.26 -4.06
CA ARG A 299 7.07 -12.79 -5.01
C ARG A 299 6.52 -12.66 -6.43
N ILE A 300 5.66 -13.58 -6.88
CA ILE A 300 5.03 -13.49 -8.20
C ILE A 300 4.04 -12.33 -8.28
N ILE A 301 3.23 -12.10 -7.24
CA ILE A 301 2.37 -10.92 -7.15
C ILE A 301 3.22 -9.65 -7.24
N GLY A 302 4.31 -9.59 -6.47
CA GLY A 302 5.23 -8.45 -6.51
C GLY A 302 5.88 -8.25 -7.87
N LYS A 303 6.26 -9.34 -8.54
CA LYS A 303 6.80 -9.30 -9.91
C LYS A 303 5.77 -8.80 -10.91
N ALA A 304 4.52 -9.28 -10.84
CA ALA A 304 3.44 -8.81 -11.70
C ALA A 304 3.21 -7.29 -11.55
N ILE A 305 3.19 -6.80 -10.31
CA ILE A 305 3.07 -5.35 -10.01
C ILE A 305 4.25 -4.57 -10.60
N TYR A 306 5.49 -5.05 -10.40
CA TYR A 306 6.67 -4.39 -10.93
C TYR A 306 6.72 -4.37 -12.46
N ASP A 307 6.32 -5.45 -13.13
CA ASP A 307 6.30 -5.51 -14.59
C ASP A 307 5.05 -4.85 -15.22
N GLY A 308 4.13 -4.33 -14.40
CA GLY A 308 2.87 -3.76 -14.87
C GLY A 308 1.94 -4.78 -15.53
N ARG A 309 2.01 -6.04 -15.12
CA ARG A 309 1.20 -7.16 -15.62
C ARG A 309 0.02 -7.43 -14.68
N LEU A 310 -1.13 -7.76 -15.28
CA LEU A 310 -2.31 -8.16 -14.52
C LEU A 310 -2.22 -9.65 -14.17
N LEU A 311 -2.58 -9.98 -12.94
CA LEU A 311 -2.75 -11.35 -12.46
C LEU A 311 -4.24 -11.57 -12.22
N ASP A 312 -4.80 -12.65 -12.75
CA ASP A 312 -6.21 -13.01 -12.58
C ASP A 312 -6.40 -13.69 -11.22
N ALA A 313 -6.11 -12.93 -10.15
CA ALA A 313 -6.07 -13.39 -8.77
C ALA A 313 -6.78 -12.39 -7.86
N TYR A 314 -7.94 -12.79 -7.35
CA TYR A 314 -8.80 -11.97 -6.53
C TYR A 314 -8.77 -12.46 -5.09
N PHE A 315 -8.33 -11.60 -4.19
CA PHE A 315 -8.28 -11.89 -2.77
C PHE A 315 -9.36 -11.10 -2.04
N THR A 316 -9.61 -11.44 -0.78
CA THR A 316 -10.54 -10.66 0.04
C THR A 316 -10.01 -9.29 0.40
N ARG A 317 -10.95 -8.42 0.80
CA ARG A 317 -10.62 -7.10 1.35
C ARG A 317 -9.67 -7.19 2.54
N SER A 318 -9.87 -8.13 3.45
CA SER A 318 -8.99 -8.37 4.60
C SER A 318 -7.56 -8.70 4.17
N PHE A 319 -7.40 -9.53 3.14
CA PHE A 319 -6.08 -9.87 2.60
C PHE A 319 -5.35 -8.65 2.01
N TYR A 320 -6.05 -7.81 1.23
CA TYR A 320 -5.47 -6.56 0.74
C TYR A 320 -5.12 -5.59 1.88
N LYS A 321 -5.92 -5.55 2.96
CA LYS A 321 -5.57 -4.76 4.16
C LYS A 321 -4.30 -5.27 4.83
N HIS A 322 -4.11 -6.58 4.95
CA HIS A 322 -2.87 -7.17 5.47
C HIS A 322 -1.65 -6.80 4.63
N ILE A 323 -1.75 -6.86 3.30
CA ILE A 323 -0.66 -6.39 2.41
C ILE A 323 -0.31 -4.93 2.69
N LEU A 324 -1.33 -4.08 2.89
CA LEU A 324 -1.16 -2.66 3.16
C LEU A 324 -0.78 -2.34 4.62
N GLY A 325 -0.61 -3.35 5.49
CA GLY A 325 -0.38 -3.14 6.92
C GLY A 325 -1.52 -2.42 7.65
N LYS A 326 -2.75 -2.51 7.14
CA LYS A 326 -3.94 -1.88 7.72
C LYS A 326 -4.66 -2.86 8.64
N PRO A 327 -5.24 -2.38 9.76
CA PRO A 327 -6.03 -3.22 10.64
C PRO A 327 -7.29 -3.72 9.93
N VAL A 328 -7.63 -4.96 10.22
CA VAL A 328 -8.91 -5.58 9.84
C VAL A 328 -9.98 -5.23 10.88
N ASP A 329 -11.23 -5.27 10.45
CA ASP A 329 -12.40 -4.92 11.24
C ASP A 329 -13.47 -6.02 11.06
N TYR A 330 -14.38 -6.19 12.02
CA TYR A 330 -15.44 -7.22 11.92
C TYR A 330 -16.29 -7.05 10.65
N ARG A 331 -16.44 -5.82 10.14
CA ARG A 331 -17.13 -5.53 8.86
C ARG A 331 -16.44 -6.16 7.65
N ASP A 332 -15.15 -6.51 7.74
CA ASP A 332 -14.50 -7.24 6.65
C ASP A 332 -15.02 -8.69 6.54
N LEU A 333 -15.59 -9.25 7.61
CA LEU A 333 -16.21 -10.58 7.61
C LEU A 333 -17.43 -10.66 6.71
N GLU A 334 -18.12 -9.55 6.43
CA GLU A 334 -19.26 -9.55 5.51
C GLU A 334 -18.90 -10.15 4.13
N SER A 335 -17.66 -9.93 3.67
CA SER A 335 -17.16 -10.48 2.41
C SER A 335 -16.60 -11.90 2.49
N ILE A 336 -16.50 -12.45 3.70
CA ILE A 336 -15.82 -13.72 4.00
C ILE A 336 -16.87 -14.76 4.40
N ASP A 337 -17.63 -14.40 5.44
CA ASP A 337 -18.69 -15.16 6.08
C ASP A 337 -19.82 -14.17 6.47
N PRO A 338 -20.81 -13.97 5.58
CA PRO A 338 -21.90 -13.03 5.81
C PRO A 338 -22.82 -13.44 6.97
N GLU A 339 -22.90 -14.74 7.27
CA GLU A 339 -23.73 -15.26 8.36
C GLU A 339 -23.08 -14.96 9.70
N TYR A 340 -21.78 -15.26 9.82
CA TYR A 340 -21.01 -14.91 11.02
C TYR A 340 -20.96 -13.40 11.25
N PHE A 341 -20.82 -12.60 10.18
CA PHE A 341 -20.91 -11.14 10.27
C PHE A 341 -22.25 -10.68 10.87
N LYS A 342 -23.39 -11.23 10.40
CA LYS A 342 -24.72 -10.87 10.94
C LYS A 342 -24.85 -11.23 12.40
N SER A 343 -24.32 -12.37 12.83
CA SER A 343 -24.33 -12.78 14.24
C SER A 343 -23.55 -11.79 15.10
N LEU A 344 -22.35 -11.38 14.67
CA LEU A 344 -21.55 -10.37 15.37
C LEU A 344 -22.23 -9.00 15.38
N GLU A 345 -22.81 -8.57 14.26
CA GLU A 345 -23.56 -7.31 14.18
C GLU A 345 -24.77 -7.33 15.10
N TRP A 346 -25.48 -8.45 15.19
CA TRP A 346 -26.61 -8.60 16.11
C TRP A 346 -26.14 -8.52 17.57
N MET A 347 -25.08 -9.24 17.94
CA MET A 347 -24.51 -9.18 19.30
C MET A 347 -24.03 -7.79 19.69
N LEU A 348 -23.51 -7.01 18.74
CA LEU A 348 -23.07 -5.63 19.00
C LEU A 348 -24.23 -4.66 19.26
N ASN A 349 -25.42 -4.95 18.73
CA ASN A 349 -26.57 -4.06 18.78
C ASN A 349 -27.65 -4.49 19.78
N ASN A 350 -27.46 -5.62 20.46
CA ASN A 350 -28.41 -6.18 21.42
C ASN A 350 -27.68 -6.54 22.72
N ASP A 351 -28.38 -6.48 23.84
CA ASP A 351 -27.89 -7.10 25.08
C ASP A 351 -27.87 -8.62 24.88
N ILE A 352 -26.78 -9.26 25.28
CA ILE A 352 -26.57 -10.71 25.14
C ILE A 352 -26.56 -11.43 26.50
N THR A 353 -26.74 -10.68 27.59
CA THR A 353 -26.76 -11.22 28.96
C THR A 353 -27.80 -12.34 29.08
N ASP A 354 -27.36 -13.52 29.51
CA ASP A 354 -28.17 -14.74 29.66
C ASP A 354 -28.86 -15.22 28.36
N ILE A 355 -28.44 -14.72 27.19
CA ILE A 355 -28.98 -15.14 25.88
C ILE A 355 -28.01 -16.08 25.17
N LEU A 356 -26.71 -15.81 25.25
CA LEU A 356 -25.66 -16.60 24.60
C LEU A 356 -24.62 -17.03 25.64
N ASP A 357 -24.35 -18.33 25.74
CA ASP A 357 -23.29 -18.89 26.58
C ASP A 357 -21.93 -18.78 25.86
N LEU A 358 -21.45 -17.55 25.68
CA LEU A 358 -20.17 -17.28 25.03
C LEU A 358 -19.06 -17.10 26.05
N THR A 359 -17.83 -17.43 25.64
CA THR A 359 -16.62 -17.09 26.39
C THR A 359 -15.64 -16.34 25.49
N PHE A 360 -14.54 -15.82 26.05
CA PHE A 360 -13.43 -15.29 25.25
C PHE A 360 -12.55 -16.41 24.67
N SER A 361 -13.18 -17.40 24.03
CA SER A 361 -12.54 -18.51 23.31
C SER A 361 -13.30 -18.83 22.03
N VAL A 362 -12.65 -19.59 21.14
CA VAL A 362 -13.25 -20.09 19.90
C VAL A 362 -12.93 -21.57 19.73
N ASP A 363 -13.89 -22.31 19.19
CA ASP A 363 -13.71 -23.70 18.80
C ASP A 363 -13.08 -23.76 17.41
N ASP A 364 -11.92 -24.40 17.30
CA ASP A 364 -11.21 -24.67 16.05
C ASP A 364 -11.34 -26.16 15.73
N GLU A 365 -12.12 -26.49 14.70
CA GLU A 365 -12.32 -27.86 14.25
C GLU A 365 -11.25 -28.24 13.21
N GLU A 366 -10.34 -29.13 13.58
CA GLU A 366 -9.27 -29.62 12.74
C GLU A 366 -9.39 -31.14 12.57
N PHE A 367 -9.63 -31.62 11.34
CA PHE A 367 -9.70 -33.07 11.03
C PHE A 367 -10.69 -33.87 11.90
N GLY A 368 -11.78 -33.24 12.35
CA GLY A 368 -12.78 -33.85 13.23
C GLY A 368 -12.44 -33.81 14.73
N GLU A 369 -11.32 -33.19 15.11
CA GLU A 369 -11.00 -32.84 16.49
C GLU A 369 -11.31 -31.36 16.74
N THR A 370 -12.14 -31.07 17.74
CA THR A 370 -12.43 -29.70 18.17
C THR A 370 -11.44 -29.27 19.26
N LYS A 371 -10.73 -28.17 19.02
CA LYS A 371 -9.81 -27.56 19.98
C LYS A 371 -10.36 -26.21 20.43
N VAL A 372 -10.42 -25.97 21.73
CA VAL A 372 -10.79 -24.67 22.29
C VAL A 372 -9.55 -23.77 22.32
N ILE A 373 -9.60 -22.63 21.64
CA ILE A 373 -8.53 -21.63 21.59
C ILE A 373 -8.97 -20.38 22.36
N GLU A 374 -8.25 -20.04 23.43
CA GLU A 374 -8.51 -18.80 24.17
C GLU A 374 -8.07 -17.56 23.34
N LEU A 375 -8.97 -16.58 23.20
CA LEU A 375 -8.70 -15.34 22.46
C LEU A 375 -7.90 -14.32 23.29
N LYS A 376 -7.90 -14.49 24.62
CA LYS A 376 -7.08 -13.74 25.58
C LYS A 376 -6.80 -14.61 26.80
N PRO A 377 -5.80 -14.28 27.65
CA PRO A 377 -5.49 -15.07 28.83
C PRO A 377 -6.71 -15.28 29.74
N ASN A 378 -6.95 -16.53 30.16
CA ASN A 378 -8.11 -16.96 30.94
C ASN A 378 -9.45 -16.76 30.21
N GLY A 379 -9.44 -16.83 28.89
CA GLY A 379 -10.59 -16.53 28.03
C GLY A 379 -11.80 -17.43 28.29
N THR A 380 -11.58 -18.71 28.63
CA THR A 380 -12.63 -19.67 28.97
C THR A 380 -13.39 -19.35 30.25
N THR A 381 -12.84 -18.48 31.11
CA THR A 381 -13.45 -18.11 32.41
C THR A 381 -14.24 -16.81 32.36
N ILE A 382 -14.30 -16.17 31.18
CA ILE A 382 -14.93 -14.86 30.99
C ILE A 382 -16.19 -15.09 30.18
N ALA A 383 -17.33 -15.09 30.87
CA ALA A 383 -18.68 -15.16 30.31
C ALA A 383 -19.27 -13.77 30.10
#